data_AF-A0A7X7A2V0-F1
#
_entry.id   AF-A0A7X7A2V0-F1
#
_cell.length_a   1.000
_cell.length_b   1.000
_cell.length_c   1.000
_cell.angle_alpha   90.00
_cell.angle_beta   90.00
_cell.angle_gamma   90.00
#
_symmetry.space_group_name_H-M   'P 1'
#
loop_
_entity.id
_entity.type
_entity.pdbx_description
1 polymer ?
#
loop_
_entity_poly.entity_id
_entity_poly.type
_entity_poly.pdbx_seq_one_letter_code
_entity_poly.pdbx_strand_id
1 'polypeptide(L)'
;IHPQPLNEYLNGSIKLFHHKTHNALKRLALKHKNLFLDASFKVYKCARCGLLHEKICVALYDDGVPVYKSEFRCTECRARLKLTNIHRLKNAICPVCRKDTFRSRPQKMVLWN
;
A
#
# COMPACT_ATOMS: atom_id res chain seq x y z
N ILE A 1 5.89 -10.10 4.18
CA ILE A 1 4.94 -10.75 5.11
C ILE A 1 4.32 -11.87 4.29
N HIS A 2 4.47 -13.12 4.73
CA HIS A 2 3.89 -14.24 3.98
C HIS A 2 2.37 -14.22 4.11
N PRO A 3 1.65 -14.56 3.04
CA PRO A 3 0.22 -14.79 3.12
C PRO A 3 -0.06 -15.86 4.18
N GLN A 4 -1.01 -15.59 5.08
CA GLN A 4 -1.31 -16.45 6.23
C GLN A 4 -2.76 -16.29 6.67
N PRO A 5 -3.35 -17.27 7.38
CA PRO A 5 -4.65 -17.11 8.02
C PRO A 5 -4.68 -15.90 8.95
N LEU A 6 -5.76 -15.11 8.91
CA LEU A 6 -5.87 -13.90 9.71
C LEU A 6 -5.79 -14.17 11.22
N ASN A 7 -6.33 -15.31 11.66
CA ASN A 7 -6.33 -15.69 13.07
C ASN A 7 -4.91 -15.96 13.60
N GLU A 8 -4.04 -16.54 12.79
CA GLU A 8 -2.62 -16.73 13.16
C GLU A 8 -1.93 -15.38 13.38
N TYR A 9 -2.15 -14.41 12.48
CA TYR A 9 -1.64 -13.06 12.65
C TYR A 9 -2.18 -12.38 13.92
N LEU A 10 -3.48 -12.49 14.19
CA LEU A 10 -4.11 -11.83 15.34
C LEU A 10 -3.70 -12.44 16.69
N ASN A 11 -3.39 -13.73 16.71
CA ASN A 11 -2.90 -14.45 17.90
C ASN A 11 -1.39 -14.25 18.12
N GLY A 12 -0.67 -13.77 17.11
CA GLY A 12 0.75 -13.44 17.23
C GLY A 12 1.03 -12.29 18.19
N SER A 13 2.21 -12.31 18.82
CA SER A 13 2.65 -11.27 19.75
C SER A 13 3.05 -9.95 19.06
N ILE A 14 3.36 -9.98 17.76
CA ILE A 14 3.90 -8.84 17.01
C ILE A 14 2.82 -8.14 16.19
N LYS A 15 2.58 -6.86 16.50
CA LYS A 15 1.68 -6.00 15.71
C LYS A 15 2.44 -5.34 14.56
N LEU A 16 2.47 -6.02 13.41
CA LEU A 16 3.14 -5.53 12.19
C LEU A 16 2.45 -4.32 11.53
N PHE A 17 1.15 -4.13 11.73
CA PHE A 17 0.36 -3.12 11.04
C PHE A 17 -0.01 -1.96 11.96
N HIS A 18 -0.19 -0.78 11.35
CA HIS A 18 -0.72 0.39 12.02
C HIS A 18 -2.03 0.07 12.77
N HIS A 19 -2.22 0.65 13.96
CA HIS A 19 -3.34 0.32 14.85
C HIS A 19 -4.72 0.36 14.18
N LYS A 20 -4.95 1.33 13.27
CA LYS A 20 -6.22 1.41 12.51
C LYS A 20 -6.46 0.20 11.62
N THR A 21 -5.43 -0.27 10.94
CA THR A 21 -5.50 -1.48 10.11
C THR A 21 -5.75 -2.68 11.01
N HIS A 22 -4.98 -2.83 12.09
CA HIS A 22 -5.15 -3.92 13.05
C HIS A 22 -6.57 -3.98 13.64
N ASN A 23 -7.16 -2.83 13.99
CA ASN A 23 -8.54 -2.76 14.48
C ASN A 23 -9.58 -3.09 13.39
N ALA A 24 -9.32 -2.76 12.12
CA ALA A 24 -10.16 -3.19 11.02
C ALA A 24 -10.12 -4.71 10.83
N LEU A 25 -8.93 -5.30 10.90
CA LEU A 25 -8.74 -6.75 10.81
C LEU A 25 -9.48 -7.50 11.93
N LYS A 26 -9.36 -7.05 13.18
CA LYS A 26 -10.10 -7.62 14.31
C LYS A 26 -11.62 -7.61 14.09
N ARG A 27 -12.16 -6.49 13.59
CA ARG A 27 -13.60 -6.38 13.30
C ARG A 27 -14.04 -7.31 12.17
N LEU A 28 -13.18 -7.56 11.18
CA LEU A 28 -13.47 -8.47 10.07
C LEU A 28 -13.40 -9.94 10.52
N ALA A 29 -12.46 -10.29 11.39
CA ALA A 29 -12.36 -11.63 11.98
C ALA A 29 -13.60 -12.03 12.80
N LEU A 30 -14.34 -11.06 13.35
CA LEU A 30 -15.62 -11.33 14.03
C LEU A 30 -16.75 -11.68 13.06
N LYS A 31 -16.66 -11.26 11.78
CA LYS A 31 -17.71 -11.44 10.78
C LYS A 31 -17.47 -12.63 9.87
N HIS A 32 -16.21 -12.96 9.62
CA HIS A 32 -15.79 -14.00 8.69
C HIS A 32 -14.82 -14.95 9.40
N LYS A 33 -15.01 -16.26 9.25
CA LYS A 33 -14.22 -17.27 9.96
C LYS A 33 -12.91 -17.64 9.25
N ASN A 34 -12.92 -17.67 7.92
CA ASN A 34 -11.82 -18.22 7.11
C ASN A 34 -11.11 -17.13 6.30
N LEU A 35 -10.72 -16.04 6.97
CA LEU A 35 -10.02 -14.96 6.30
C LEU A 35 -8.55 -15.28 6.09
N PHE A 36 -8.08 -15.07 4.87
CA PHE A 36 -6.68 -15.14 4.50
C PHE A 36 -6.10 -13.74 4.32
N LEU A 37 -4.99 -13.47 5.00
CA LEU A 37 -4.33 -12.17 5.00
C LEU A 37 -3.12 -12.18 4.06
N ASP A 38 -3.09 -11.23 3.14
CA ASP A 38 -1.93 -10.91 2.30
C ASP A 38 -1.46 -9.48 2.60
N ALA A 39 -0.14 -9.30 2.73
CA ALA A 39 0.44 -8.00 2.99
C ALA A 39 1.73 -7.80 2.19
N SER A 40 1.75 -6.72 1.39
CA SER A 40 2.86 -6.37 0.52
C SER A 40 3.16 -4.88 0.55
N PHE A 41 4.44 -4.52 0.47
CA PHE A 41 4.85 -3.14 0.26
C PHE A 41 4.45 -2.70 -1.14
N LYS A 42 3.77 -1.56 -1.23
CA LYS A 42 3.34 -0.97 -2.50
C LYS A 42 3.61 0.52 -2.49
N VAL A 43 3.94 1.03 -3.67
CA VAL A 43 4.11 2.47 -3.89
C VAL A 43 2.81 3.06 -4.39
N TYR A 44 2.41 4.16 -3.75
CA TYR A 44 1.23 4.92 -4.12
C TYR A 44 1.61 6.33 -4.51
N LYS A 45 0.85 6.93 -5.44
CA LYS A 45 0.99 8.32 -5.85
C LYS A 45 -0.23 9.13 -5.43
N CYS A 46 -0.02 10.32 -4.88
CA CYS A 46 -1.07 11.28 -4.63
C CYS A 46 -1.52 11.92 -5.95
N ALA A 47 -2.83 11.87 -6.23
CA ALA A 47 -3.38 12.48 -7.45
C ALA A 47 -3.39 14.02 -7.43
N ARG A 48 -3.35 14.64 -6.23
CA ARG A 48 -3.30 16.11 -6.08
C ARG A 48 -1.88 16.64 -6.02
N CYS A 49 -1.05 16.08 -5.13
CA CYS A 49 0.30 16.59 -4.88
C CYS A 49 1.38 15.88 -5.70
N GLY A 50 1.09 14.81 -6.43
CA GLY A 50 2.09 14.06 -7.19
C GLY A 50 3.15 13.32 -6.36
N LEU A 51 3.07 13.39 -5.03
CA LEU A 51 3.99 12.74 -4.08
C LEU A 51 3.85 11.22 -4.10
N LEU A 52 4.99 10.54 -3.97
CA LEU A 52 5.04 9.10 -3.77
C LEU A 52 5.01 8.76 -2.28
N HIS A 53 4.34 7.65 -1.97
CA HIS A 53 4.23 7.10 -0.64
C HIS A 53 4.43 5.59 -0.70
N GLU A 54 5.39 5.08 0.08
CA GLU A 54 5.49 3.65 0.34
C GLU A 54 4.56 3.27 1.49
N LYS A 55 3.73 2.24 1.29
CA LYS A 55 2.77 1.75 2.27
C LYS A 55 2.68 0.23 2.23
N ILE A 56 2.52 -0.40 3.39
CA ILE A 56 2.17 -1.82 3.50
C ILE A 56 0.68 -1.95 3.18
N CYS A 57 0.37 -2.42 1.97
CA CYS A 57 -0.97 -2.75 1.55
C CYS A 57 -1.38 -4.10 2.17
N VAL A 58 -2.48 -4.10 2.92
CA VAL A 58 -3.08 -5.33 3.47
C VAL A 58 -4.34 -5.63 2.69
N ALA A 59 -4.51 -6.87 2.26
CA ALA A 59 -5.71 -7.40 1.64
C ALA A 59 -6.18 -8.62 2.43
N LEU A 60 -7.50 -8.78 2.52
CA LEU A 60 -8.12 -9.97 3.08
C LEU A 60 -8.97 -10.65 2.02
N TYR A 61 -8.90 -11.97 2.01
CA TYR A 61 -9.67 -12.82 1.13
C TYR A 61 -10.50 -13.79 1.97
N ASP A 62 -11.74 -14.01 1.57
CA ASP A 62 -12.63 -15.04 2.11
C ASP A 62 -12.85 -16.06 0.99
N ASP A 63 -12.31 -17.27 1.15
CA ASP A 63 -12.30 -18.30 0.10
C ASP A 63 -11.84 -17.80 -1.29
N GLY A 64 -10.82 -16.93 -1.30
CA GLY A 64 -10.24 -16.33 -2.52
C GLY A 64 -10.93 -15.05 -3.00
N VAL A 65 -12.08 -14.68 -2.43
CA VAL A 65 -12.80 -13.44 -2.78
C VAL A 65 -12.29 -12.28 -1.92
N PRO A 66 -11.82 -11.16 -2.51
CA PRO A 66 -11.33 -10.04 -1.73
C PRO A 66 -12.47 -9.34 -0.97
N VAL A 67 -12.41 -9.37 0.36
CA VAL A 67 -13.41 -8.72 1.24
C VAL A 67 -12.92 -7.42 1.86
N TYR A 68 -11.61 -7.20 1.89
CA TYR A 68 -11.03 -5.96 2.41
C TYR A 68 -9.71 -5.64 1.72
N LYS A 69 -9.46 -4.34 1.55
CA LYS A 69 -8.18 -3.82 1.09
C LYS A 69 -7.89 -2.49 1.78
N SER A 70 -6.68 -2.34 2.28
CA SER A 70 -6.23 -1.11 2.92
C SER A 70 -6.24 0.06 1.93
N GLU A 71 -6.83 1.16 2.39
CA GLU A 71 -6.87 2.44 1.67
C GLU A 71 -6.04 3.48 2.41
N PHE A 72 -5.35 4.33 1.65
CA PHE A 72 -4.43 5.31 2.20
C PHE A 72 -4.76 6.73 1.74
N ARG A 73 -4.45 7.70 2.60
CA ARG A 73 -4.55 9.12 2.31
C ARG A 73 -3.18 9.76 2.34
N CYS A 74 -2.98 10.77 1.49
CA CYS A 74 -1.78 11.59 1.47
C CYS A 74 -1.60 12.29 2.82
N THR A 75 -0.37 12.34 3.32
CA THR A 75 -0.04 13.03 4.57
C THR A 75 -0.23 14.54 4.43
N GLU A 76 0.03 15.10 3.25
CA GLU A 76 -0.04 16.54 2.99
C GLU A 76 -1.47 17.02 2.74
N CYS A 77 -2.10 16.55 1.66
CA CYS A 77 -3.39 17.10 1.21
C CYS A 77 -4.58 16.23 1.58
N ARG A 78 -4.36 15.12 2.30
CA ARG A 78 -5.39 14.16 2.74
C ARG A 78 -6.18 13.48 1.61
N ALA A 79 -5.83 13.75 0.34
CA ALA A 79 -6.44 13.09 -0.81
C ALA A 79 -6.14 11.59 -0.82
N ARG A 80 -7.06 10.80 -1.40
CA ARG A 80 -6.88 9.36 -1.56
C ARG A 80 -5.66 9.06 -2.44
N LEU A 81 -4.84 8.13 -1.98
CA LEU A 81 -3.66 7.66 -2.69
C LEU A 81 -4.06 6.62 -3.75
N LYS A 82 -3.44 6.70 -4.92
CA LYS A 82 -3.64 5.75 -6.03
C LYS A 82 -2.45 4.80 -6.11
N LEU A 83 -2.72 3.51 -6.24
CA LEU A 83 -1.67 2.52 -6.44
C LEU A 83 -0.91 2.87 -7.72
N THR A 84 0.42 2.89 -7.66
CA THR A 84 1.26 3.29 -8.78
C THR A 84 2.26 2.18 -9.07
N ASN A 85 2.44 1.89 -10.35
CA ASN A 85 3.56 1.08 -10.80
C ASN A 85 4.76 2.01 -11.02
N ILE A 86 5.82 1.85 -10.22
CA ILE A 86 7.03 2.68 -10.30
C ILE A 86 7.72 2.56 -11.65
N HIS A 87 7.64 1.40 -12.32
CA HIS A 87 8.24 1.17 -13.63
C HIS A 87 7.52 1.92 -14.76
N ARG A 88 6.27 2.34 -14.53
CA ARG A 88 5.46 3.13 -15.49
C ARG A 88 5.27 4.58 -15.05
N LEU A 89 6.03 5.02 -14.06
CA LEU A 89 5.91 6.36 -13.52
C LEU A 89 6.39 7.37 -14.58
N LYS A 90 5.52 8.32 -14.96
CA LYS A 90 5.88 9.39 -15.91
C LYS A 90 6.50 10.59 -15.22
N ASN A 91 6.00 10.93 -14.03
CA ASN A 91 6.52 12.02 -13.22
C ASN A 91 6.23 11.77 -11.73
N ALA A 92 6.99 12.42 -10.86
CA ALA A 92 6.72 12.45 -9.42
C ALA A 92 7.42 13.62 -8.72
N ILE A 93 6.78 14.10 -7.65
CA ILE A 93 7.35 15.11 -6.77
C ILE A 93 8.18 14.42 -5.68
N CYS A 94 9.38 14.94 -5.43
CA CYS A 94 10.24 14.45 -4.35
C CYS A 94 9.56 14.67 -2.98
N PRO A 95 9.41 13.64 -2.13
CA PRO A 95 8.80 13.81 -0.82
C PRO A 95 9.64 14.64 0.15
N VAL A 96 10.96 14.74 -0.06
CA VAL A 96 11.88 15.50 0.80
C VAL A 96 11.91 16.98 0.41
N CYS A 97 12.23 17.29 -0.85
CA CYS A 97 12.43 18.69 -1.28
C CYS A 97 11.22 19.32 -1.99
N ARG A 98 10.14 18.56 -2.22
CA ARG A 98 8.89 18.99 -2.88
C ARG A 98 9.03 19.52 -4.32
N LYS A 99 10.21 19.41 -4.93
CA LYS A 99 10.44 19.78 -6.34
C LYS A 99 10.03 18.65 -7.28
N ASP A 100 9.68 19.00 -8.51
CA ASP A 100 9.43 18.04 -9.61
C ASP A 100 10.76 17.48 -10.10
N THR A 101 11.26 16.46 -9.40
CA THR A 101 12.60 15.90 -9.63
C THR A 101 12.60 14.69 -10.56
N PHE A 102 11.47 14.02 -10.73
CA PHE A 102 11.39 12.83 -11.57
C PHE A 102 10.49 13.08 -12.78
N ARG A 103 11.07 12.97 -13.98
CA ARG A 103 10.35 12.90 -15.25
C ARG A 103 10.94 11.77 -16.08
N SER A 104 10.11 10.78 -16.43
CA SER A 104 10.49 9.72 -17.35
C SER A 104 10.77 10.35 -18.72
N ARG A 105 12.00 10.18 -19.21
CA ARG A 105 12.39 10.55 -20.57
C ARG A 105 12.47 9.27 -21.39
N PRO A 106 11.63 9.10 -22.43
CA PRO A 106 11.65 7.90 -23.27
C PRO A 106 13.01 7.64 -23.95
N GLN A 107 13.81 8.70 -24.11
CA GLN A 107 15.05 8.71 -24.90
C GLN A 107 16.28 8.13 -24.17
N LYS A 108 16.18 7.72 -22.90
CA LYS A 108 17.28 7.11 -22.15
C LYS A 108 16.79 5.89 -21.37
N MET A 109 16.61 4.77 -22.09
CA MET A 109 16.56 3.43 -21.50
C MET A 109 17.90 2.71 -21.72
N VAL A 110 19.02 3.41 -21.50
CA VAL A 110 20.36 2.81 -21.55
C VAL A 110 20.86 2.77 -20.11
N LEU A 111 21.11 1.56 -19.60
CA LEU A 111 21.54 1.35 -18.22
C LEU A 111 22.98 1.82 -17.97
N TRP A 112 23.84 1.87 -19.00
CA TRP A 112 25.23 2.31 -18.92
C TRP A 112 25.70 2.85 -20.29
N ASN A 113 26.45 3.95 -20.28
CA ASN A 113 27.31 4.37 -21.39
C ASN A 113 28.73 3.87 -21.12
#